data_AF-A0A7C7YMV4-F1
#
_entry.id   AF-A0A7C7YMV4-F1
#
_cell.length_a   1.000
_cell.length_b   1.000
_cell.length_c   1.000
_cell.angle_alpha   90.00
_cell.angle_beta   90.00
_cell.angle_gamma   90.00
#
_symmetry.space_group_name_H-M   'P 1'
#
loop_
_entity.id
_entity.type
_entity.pdbx_description
1 polymer ?
#
loop_
_entity_poly.entity_id
_entity_poly.type
_entity_poly.pdbx_seq_one_letter_code
_entity_poly.pdbx_strand_id
1 'polypeptide(L)'
;MLAPKFMLNPYWVMMGIILILTPITCWVFTLGKKEERTPLNKIGKLIHANRYYFHLLGYVAIIWWKAVTDYLNEPIKIDTGHWTDTVYSIEGDLTLWIQQAFENEFLTAILNFHYLFIYLFLIYITTVYYAYVGERDLTDKVTLNYLLIYAVAVPYYLFFNVEVTSSWIPGMKALLYHDGWYTGFYASRDPLDNAVPSLHIAIPFGMLLLNWLHFHAKGQRVRDWKHWPYHLFIVANTVLFAFTILYLGIHWFIDIPLGMAIGAIGALFIHHIHPRLRNDHGKMFRGVTRKKVFRHVLIEGIVALILLSLILGMINVQKASIDERVSFQLGPGDSTFEIIQPLDHNQGFSSEIFNLDEGRNLEIIVIQLEGSISAMQSGEINWTDLSESAGGATTIAPGDSVTIELEDSMVWHLIVMHNPQTNDDGILKVKILNDYNQDLMVFAILLALPSLWMTSFVIHRLVRLKANNMSLIESQPSHSWNNGKEAE
;
A
#
# COMPACT_ATOMS: atom_id res chain seq x y z
N MET A 1 14.01 33.08 18.41
CA MET A 1 12.56 33.28 18.68
C MET A 1 11.88 33.57 17.35
N LEU A 2 11.46 32.53 16.65
CA LEU A 2 10.66 32.62 15.43
C LEU A 2 9.34 31.92 15.74
N ALA A 3 8.23 32.64 15.54
CA ALA A 3 6.89 32.12 15.75
C ALA A 3 6.69 30.85 14.90
N PRO A 4 6.06 29.78 15.43
CA PRO A 4 5.68 28.67 14.58
C PRO A 4 4.66 29.21 13.57
N LYS A 5 5.03 29.26 12.29
CA LYS A 5 4.03 29.35 11.23
C LYS A 5 3.10 28.17 11.48
N PHE A 6 1.84 28.43 11.80
CA PHE A 6 0.77 27.44 11.76
C PHE A 6 0.60 26.99 10.31
N MET A 7 1.54 26.19 9.82
CA MET A 7 1.39 25.40 8.63
C MET A 7 0.37 24.34 9.03
N LEU A 8 -0.89 24.51 8.59
CA LEU A 8 -1.96 23.55 8.85
C LEU A 8 -1.46 22.18 8.42
N ASN A 9 -1.44 21.20 9.33
CA ASN A 9 -0.97 19.85 9.01
C ASN A 9 -1.63 19.37 7.70
N PRO A 10 -0.86 18.90 6.69
CA PRO A 10 -1.39 18.49 5.39
C PRO A 10 -2.62 17.59 5.50
N TYR A 11 -2.65 16.71 6.49
CA TYR A 11 -3.80 15.85 6.77
C TYR A 11 -5.11 16.64 6.96
N TRP A 12 -5.12 17.66 7.81
CA TRP A 12 -6.33 18.45 8.08
C TRP A 12 -6.78 19.26 6.86
N VAL A 13 -5.81 19.78 6.10
CA VAL A 13 -6.08 20.47 4.83
C VAL A 13 -6.74 19.50 3.84
N MET A 14 -6.14 18.32 3.64
CA MET A 14 -6.68 17.30 2.73
C MET A 14 -8.08 16.84 3.14
N MET A 15 -8.30 16.57 4.43
CA MET A 15 -9.63 16.18 4.94
C MET A 15 -10.68 17.28 4.72
N GLY A 16 -10.31 18.55 4.94
CA GLY A 16 -11.19 19.69 4.64
C GLY A 16 -11.57 19.76 3.17
N ILE A 17 -10.59 19.62 2.26
CA ILE A 17 -10.83 19.62 0.81
C ILE A 17 -11.72 18.44 0.41
N ILE A 18 -11.49 17.24 0.95
CA ILE A 18 -12.33 16.06 0.67
C ILE A 18 -13.79 16.35 1.00
N LEU A 19 -14.07 16.90 2.18
CA LEU A 19 -15.42 17.22 2.63
C LEU A 19 -16.10 18.27 1.75
N ILE A 20 -15.36 19.29 1.30
CA ILE A 20 -15.87 20.35 0.42
C ILE A 20 -16.11 19.84 -1.01
N LEU A 21 -15.19 19.07 -1.58
CA LEU A 21 -15.29 18.59 -2.96
C LEU A 21 -16.29 17.43 -3.11
N THR A 22 -16.60 16.72 -2.03
CA THR A 22 -17.57 15.61 -2.05
C THR A 22 -18.95 15.99 -2.59
N PRO A 23 -19.68 16.98 -2.03
CA PRO A 23 -20.99 17.37 -2.55
C PRO A 23 -20.91 17.93 -3.97
N ILE A 24 -19.84 18.65 -4.31
CA ILE A 24 -19.61 19.21 -5.66
C ILE A 24 -19.47 18.06 -6.67
N THR A 25 -18.65 17.07 -6.35
CA THR A 25 -18.37 15.93 -7.23
C THR A 25 -19.61 15.07 -7.42
N CYS A 26 -20.34 14.76 -6.35
CA CYS A 26 -21.64 14.09 -6.44
C CYS A 26 -22.64 14.87 -7.30
N TRP A 27 -22.66 16.20 -7.20
CA TRP A 27 -23.52 17.04 -8.02
C TRP A 27 -23.12 17.03 -9.50
N VAL A 28 -21.83 17.16 -9.81
CA VAL A 28 -21.28 17.11 -11.18
C VAL A 28 -21.62 15.78 -11.86
N PHE A 29 -21.35 14.65 -11.20
CA PHE A 29 -21.62 13.32 -11.76
C PHE A 29 -23.08 12.89 -11.76
N THR A 30 -23.98 13.76 -11.28
CA THR A 30 -25.43 13.58 -11.38
C THR A 30 -26.09 14.72 -12.15
N LEU A 31 -25.34 15.54 -12.90
CA LEU A 31 -25.91 16.51 -13.83
C LEU A 31 -26.81 15.78 -14.83
N GLY A 32 -28.06 16.23 -14.94
CA GLY A 32 -29.08 15.59 -15.79
C GLY A 32 -29.77 14.35 -15.20
N LYS A 33 -29.44 13.93 -13.97
CA LYS A 33 -30.02 12.75 -13.28
C LYS A 33 -30.48 13.11 -11.87
N LYS A 34 -31.40 14.08 -11.76
CA LYS A 34 -31.82 14.62 -10.46
C LYS A 34 -32.65 13.62 -9.66
N GLU A 35 -33.39 12.79 -10.36
CA GLU A 35 -34.27 11.74 -9.86
C GLU A 35 -33.53 10.60 -9.16
N GLU A 36 -32.26 10.37 -9.50
CA GLU A 36 -31.43 9.34 -8.85
C GLU A 36 -30.85 9.80 -7.50
N ARG A 37 -30.91 11.10 -7.21
CA ARG A 37 -30.26 11.69 -6.03
C ARG A 37 -31.04 11.39 -4.76
N THR A 38 -30.33 11.01 -3.70
CA THR A 38 -30.92 10.95 -2.37
C THR A 38 -31.21 12.37 -1.85
N PRO A 39 -32.47 12.70 -1.48
CA PRO A 39 -32.80 13.98 -0.87
C PRO A 39 -32.06 14.18 0.46
N LEU A 40 -31.53 15.38 0.71
CA LEU A 40 -30.73 15.67 1.91
C LEU A 40 -31.46 15.35 3.22
N ASN A 41 -32.77 15.63 3.29
CA ASN A 41 -33.62 15.33 4.45
C ASN A 41 -33.89 13.83 4.67
N LYS A 42 -33.48 12.95 3.74
CA LYS A 42 -33.62 11.49 3.83
C LYS A 42 -32.30 10.76 4.09
N ILE A 43 -31.16 11.46 4.13
CA ILE A 43 -29.84 10.83 4.31
C ILE A 43 -29.77 10.00 5.59
N GLY A 44 -30.24 10.52 6.73
CA GLY A 44 -30.23 9.77 7.99
C GLY A 44 -31.05 8.47 7.93
N LYS A 45 -32.20 8.50 7.25
CA LYS A 45 -33.02 7.30 7.02
C LYS A 45 -32.31 6.30 6.13
N LEU A 46 -31.63 6.76 5.08
CA LEU A 46 -30.85 5.92 4.18
C LEU A 46 -29.70 5.22 4.93
N ILE A 47 -28.93 5.96 5.73
CA ILE A 47 -27.82 5.43 6.54
C ILE A 47 -28.31 4.30 7.44
N HIS A 48 -29.44 4.50 8.14
CA HIS A 48 -30.00 3.49 9.02
C HIS A 48 -30.55 2.28 8.24
N ALA A 49 -31.34 2.52 7.19
CA ALA A 49 -31.96 1.45 6.40
C ALA A 49 -30.94 0.56 5.67
N ASN A 50 -29.84 1.15 5.20
CA ASN A 50 -28.76 0.42 4.52
C ASN A 50 -27.64 -0.01 5.46
N ARG A 51 -27.70 0.39 6.74
CA ARG A 51 -26.71 0.05 7.77
C ARG A 51 -25.29 0.52 7.44
N TYR A 52 -25.17 1.73 6.89
CA TYR A 52 -23.87 2.33 6.54
C TYR A 52 -22.96 2.59 7.75
N TYR A 53 -23.45 2.44 8.98
CA TYR A 53 -22.58 2.40 10.17
C TYR A 53 -21.57 1.24 10.14
N PHE A 54 -21.90 0.10 9.51
CA PHE A 54 -20.92 -0.98 9.30
C PHE A 54 -19.83 -0.61 8.28
N HIS A 55 -20.13 0.31 7.35
CA HIS A 55 -19.14 0.81 6.41
C HIS A 55 -18.10 1.67 7.13
N LEU A 56 -18.57 2.54 8.04
CA LEU A 56 -17.69 3.34 8.90
C LEU A 56 -16.82 2.45 9.79
N LEU A 57 -17.40 1.40 10.41
CA LEU A 57 -16.63 0.42 11.17
C LEU A 57 -15.58 -0.30 10.30
N GLY A 58 -15.89 -0.57 9.03
CA GLY A 58 -14.94 -1.11 8.06
C GLY A 58 -13.73 -0.19 7.88
N TYR A 59 -13.92 1.12 7.70
CA TYR A 59 -12.81 2.07 7.61
C TYR A 59 -11.97 2.12 8.89
N VAL A 60 -12.60 2.10 10.08
CA VAL A 60 -11.89 2.04 11.36
C VAL A 60 -11.06 0.75 11.48
N ALA A 61 -11.63 -0.37 11.05
CA ALA A 61 -10.92 -1.65 11.05
C ALA A 61 -9.67 -1.62 10.16
N ILE A 62 -9.69 -0.91 9.04
CA ILE A 62 -8.52 -0.76 8.16
C ILE A 62 -7.41 0.03 8.84
N ILE A 63 -7.74 1.15 9.49
CA ILE A 63 -6.75 1.97 10.19
C ILE A 63 -6.08 1.14 11.28
N TRP A 64 -6.86 0.39 12.05
CA TRP A 64 -6.33 -0.51 13.06
C TRP A 64 -5.48 -1.64 12.45
N TRP A 65 -5.95 -2.27 11.38
CA TRP A 65 -5.24 -3.35 10.71
C TRP A 65 -3.90 -2.89 10.13
N LYS A 66 -3.87 -1.70 9.50
CA LYS A 66 -2.63 -1.08 9.03
C LYS A 66 -1.65 -0.87 10.17
N ALA A 67 -2.09 -0.25 11.26
CA ALA A 67 -1.23 0.01 12.42
C ALA A 67 -0.62 -1.28 12.99
N VAL A 68 -1.39 -2.38 13.03
CA VAL A 68 -0.88 -3.69 13.46
C VAL A 68 0.13 -4.25 12.45
N THR A 69 -0.11 -4.13 11.15
CA THR A 69 0.85 -4.56 10.12
C THR A 69 2.16 -3.78 10.22
N ASP A 70 2.11 -2.45 10.30
CA ASP A 70 3.29 -1.59 10.40
C ASP A 70 4.13 -1.90 11.66
N TYR A 71 3.45 -2.13 12.78
CA TYR A 71 4.08 -2.49 14.06
C TYR A 71 4.80 -3.85 14.00
N LEU A 72 4.25 -4.81 13.24
CA LEU A 72 4.87 -6.12 13.08
C LEU A 72 6.01 -6.12 12.05
N ASN A 73 6.01 -5.19 11.08
CA ASN A 73 6.91 -5.20 9.94
C ASN A 73 8.37 -4.97 10.32
N GLU A 74 8.69 -3.86 10.97
CA GLU A 74 10.09 -3.51 11.26
C GLU A 74 10.82 -4.54 12.13
N PRO A 75 10.22 -5.05 13.23
CA PRO A 75 10.92 -6.00 14.09
C PRO A 75 11.27 -7.34 13.43
N ILE A 76 10.57 -7.73 12.35
CA ILE A 76 10.83 -8.99 11.66
C ILE A 76 11.77 -8.85 10.46
N LYS A 77 12.14 -7.63 10.05
CA LYS A 77 12.97 -7.36 8.86
C LYS A 77 14.36 -7.98 8.89
N ILE A 78 14.94 -8.15 10.08
CA ILE A 78 16.23 -8.83 10.22
C ILE A 78 16.16 -10.22 9.56
N ASP A 79 15.03 -10.89 9.74
CA ASP A 79 14.74 -12.23 9.22
C ASP A 79 14.15 -12.22 7.80
N THR A 80 13.20 -11.33 7.54
CA THR A 80 12.46 -11.32 6.27
C THR A 80 13.24 -10.64 5.14
N GLY A 81 14.16 -9.74 5.47
CA GLY A 81 14.95 -8.98 4.50
C GLY A 81 14.09 -8.19 3.52
N HIS A 82 14.59 -8.04 2.31
CA HIS A 82 13.88 -7.37 1.23
C HIS A 82 14.26 -7.99 -0.13
N TRP A 83 13.47 -7.72 -1.14
CA TRP A 83 13.59 -8.27 -2.50
C TRP A 83 13.91 -7.20 -3.54
N THR A 84 14.31 -6.00 -3.08
CA THR A 84 14.60 -4.85 -3.94
C THR A 84 15.65 -5.16 -5.00
N ASP A 85 16.75 -5.82 -4.65
CA ASP A 85 17.79 -6.19 -5.62
C ASP A 85 17.24 -7.12 -6.72
N THR A 86 16.36 -8.05 -6.36
CA THR A 86 15.70 -8.93 -7.34
C THR A 86 14.81 -8.14 -8.30
N VAL A 87 14.00 -7.21 -7.79
CA VAL A 87 13.16 -6.35 -8.63
C VAL A 87 14.02 -5.44 -9.51
N TYR A 88 15.06 -4.83 -8.95
CA TYR A 88 16.02 -4.00 -9.67
C TYR A 88 16.74 -4.79 -10.77
N SER A 89 17.11 -6.05 -10.53
CA SER A 89 17.76 -6.90 -11.55
C SER A 89 16.88 -7.15 -12.78
N ILE A 90 15.55 -7.00 -12.65
CA ILE A 90 14.58 -7.19 -13.72
C ILE A 90 14.32 -5.87 -14.46
N GLU A 91 14.16 -4.76 -13.74
CA GLU A 91 13.72 -3.48 -14.31
C GLU A 91 14.85 -2.48 -14.58
N GLY A 92 15.96 -2.59 -13.84
CA GLY A 92 17.05 -1.62 -13.82
C GLY A 92 16.56 -0.20 -13.53
N ASP A 93 17.09 0.76 -14.29
CA ASP A 93 16.83 2.19 -14.12
C ASP A 93 15.58 2.69 -14.85
N LEU A 94 14.64 1.80 -15.21
CA LEU A 94 13.44 2.18 -15.97
C LEU A 94 12.69 3.34 -15.30
N THR A 95 12.48 3.26 -14.00
CA THR A 95 11.76 4.28 -13.25
C THR A 95 12.55 5.60 -13.19
N LEU A 96 13.87 5.54 -13.02
CA LEU A 96 14.74 6.72 -13.09
C LEU A 96 14.66 7.40 -14.47
N TRP A 97 14.71 6.61 -15.55
CA TRP A 97 14.55 7.13 -16.91
C TRP A 97 13.20 7.84 -17.09
N ILE A 98 12.10 7.28 -16.57
CA ILE A 98 10.78 7.93 -16.60
C ILE A 98 10.83 9.25 -15.83
N GLN A 99 11.39 9.27 -14.62
CA GLN A 99 11.49 10.48 -13.83
C GLN A 99 12.27 11.56 -14.59
N GLN A 100 13.49 11.27 -15.05
CA GLN A 100 14.35 12.21 -15.78
C GLN A 100 13.73 12.72 -17.09
N ALA A 101 12.98 11.87 -17.81
CA ALA A 101 12.36 12.26 -19.07
C ALA A 101 11.24 13.29 -18.91
N PHE A 102 10.58 13.34 -17.74
CA PHE A 102 9.41 14.18 -17.50
C PHE A 102 9.61 15.19 -16.36
N GLU A 103 10.74 15.16 -15.63
CA GLU A 103 10.96 15.95 -14.42
C GLU A 103 10.68 17.43 -14.65
N ASN A 104 9.73 17.96 -13.89
CA ASN A 104 9.34 19.36 -13.96
C ASN A 104 8.68 19.77 -12.64
N GLU A 105 9.11 20.90 -12.05
CA GLU A 105 8.59 21.37 -10.76
C GLU A 105 7.07 21.50 -10.71
N PHE A 106 6.46 22.04 -11.77
CA PHE A 106 5.00 22.21 -11.83
C PHE A 106 4.27 20.87 -11.94
N LEU A 107 4.82 19.94 -12.74
CA LEU A 107 4.30 18.58 -12.80
C LEU A 107 4.42 17.89 -11.45
N THR A 108 5.58 17.97 -10.79
CA THR A 108 5.80 17.40 -9.45
C THR A 108 4.79 17.91 -8.43
N ALA A 109 4.53 19.22 -8.39
CA ALA A 109 3.53 19.79 -7.48
C ALA A 109 2.11 19.23 -7.74
N ILE A 110 1.71 19.10 -9.02
CA ILE A 110 0.41 18.51 -9.39
C ILE A 110 0.35 17.04 -9.00
N LEU A 111 1.40 16.27 -9.26
CA LEU A 111 1.44 14.83 -9.03
C LEU A 111 1.55 14.49 -7.55
N ASN A 112 2.28 15.27 -6.74
CA ASN A 112 2.27 15.16 -5.28
C ASN A 112 0.87 15.39 -4.72
N PHE A 113 0.18 16.45 -5.17
CA PHE A 113 -1.21 16.68 -4.80
C PHE A 113 -2.11 15.52 -5.26
N HIS A 114 -2.00 15.07 -6.51
CA HIS A 114 -2.78 13.96 -7.04
C HIS A 114 -2.58 12.69 -6.21
N TYR A 115 -1.34 12.30 -5.96
CA TYR A 115 -0.98 11.12 -5.20
C TYR A 115 -1.63 11.11 -3.81
N LEU A 116 -1.39 12.16 -3.02
CA LEU A 116 -1.89 12.21 -1.64
C LEU A 116 -3.41 12.44 -1.57
N PHE A 117 -3.90 13.46 -2.28
CA PHE A 117 -5.28 13.92 -2.15
C PHE A 117 -6.24 13.01 -2.90
N ILE A 118 -5.99 12.77 -4.19
CA ILE A 118 -6.97 12.09 -5.05
C ILE A 118 -7.12 10.64 -4.63
N TYR A 119 -6.10 10.00 -4.07
CA TYR A 119 -6.20 8.63 -3.59
C TYR A 119 -7.22 8.50 -2.45
N LEU A 120 -7.04 9.29 -1.38
CA LEU A 120 -7.96 9.34 -0.24
C LEU A 120 -9.35 9.80 -0.67
N PHE A 121 -9.39 10.82 -1.54
CA PHE A 121 -10.63 11.33 -2.10
C PHE A 121 -11.38 10.25 -2.88
N LEU A 122 -10.73 9.50 -3.77
CA LEU A 122 -11.36 8.50 -4.63
C LEU A 122 -11.96 7.34 -3.82
N ILE A 123 -11.28 6.89 -2.77
CA ILE A 123 -11.78 5.85 -1.85
C ILE A 123 -13.05 6.33 -1.15
N TYR A 124 -13.05 7.54 -0.62
CA TYR A 124 -14.18 8.11 0.10
C TYR A 124 -15.34 8.47 -0.82
N ILE A 125 -15.08 9.25 -1.87
CA ILE A 125 -16.09 9.77 -2.78
C ILE A 125 -16.80 8.67 -3.55
N THR A 126 -16.12 7.56 -3.88
CA THR A 126 -16.76 6.44 -4.58
C THR A 126 -17.83 5.76 -3.73
N THR A 127 -17.55 5.54 -2.46
CA THR A 127 -18.54 5.02 -1.51
C THR A 127 -19.70 6.00 -1.34
N VAL A 128 -19.41 7.29 -1.13
CA VAL A 128 -20.44 8.32 -0.94
C VAL A 128 -21.29 8.52 -2.20
N TYR A 129 -20.67 8.53 -3.38
CA TYR A 129 -21.36 8.70 -4.67
C TYR A 129 -22.36 7.57 -4.90
N TYR A 130 -21.95 6.30 -4.74
CA TYR A 130 -22.86 5.17 -4.93
C TYR A 130 -23.98 5.13 -3.87
N ALA A 131 -23.68 5.49 -2.63
CA ALA A 131 -24.71 5.67 -1.60
C ALA A 131 -25.70 6.77 -2.00
N TYR A 132 -25.18 7.90 -2.50
CA TYR A 132 -25.97 9.07 -2.88
C TYR A 132 -26.93 8.80 -4.03
N VAL A 133 -26.52 8.02 -5.04
CA VAL A 133 -27.34 7.64 -6.21
C VAL A 133 -28.16 6.36 -6.01
N GLY A 134 -28.19 5.82 -4.78
CA GLY A 134 -29.00 4.65 -4.42
C GLY A 134 -28.45 3.30 -4.91
N GLU A 135 -27.18 3.24 -5.34
CA GLU A 135 -26.50 2.01 -5.76
C GLU A 135 -25.95 1.24 -4.55
N ARG A 136 -26.86 0.64 -3.79
CA ARG A 136 -26.51 -0.01 -2.53
C ARG A 136 -25.49 -1.15 -2.68
N ASP A 137 -25.66 -2.02 -3.69
CA ASP A 137 -24.75 -3.16 -3.90
C ASP A 137 -23.33 -2.72 -4.28
N LEU A 138 -23.20 -1.65 -5.06
CA LEU A 138 -21.89 -1.08 -5.37
C LEU A 138 -21.31 -0.41 -4.15
N THR A 139 -22.11 0.30 -3.36
CA THR A 139 -21.68 0.90 -2.09
C THR A 139 -21.07 -0.15 -1.16
N ASP A 140 -21.78 -1.27 -0.94
CA ASP A 140 -21.31 -2.37 -0.09
C ASP A 140 -20.01 -2.96 -0.64
N LYS A 141 -19.96 -3.25 -1.95
CA LYS A 141 -18.80 -3.89 -2.59
C LYS A 141 -17.56 -2.99 -2.61
N VAL A 142 -17.68 -1.70 -2.98
CA VAL A 142 -16.54 -0.79 -3.06
C VAL A 142 -16.00 -0.39 -1.69
N THR A 143 -16.85 -0.35 -0.67
CA THR A 143 -16.39 -0.10 0.70
C THR A 143 -15.55 -1.27 1.20
N LEU A 144 -16.06 -2.49 1.03
CA LEU A 144 -15.34 -3.69 1.43
C LEU A 144 -14.12 -3.96 0.53
N ASN A 145 -14.11 -3.49 -0.71
CA ASN A 145 -12.97 -3.58 -1.61
C ASN A 145 -11.69 -3.04 -0.97
N TYR A 146 -11.76 -1.88 -0.32
CA TYR A 146 -10.59 -1.29 0.33
C TYR A 146 -10.07 -2.19 1.47
N LEU A 147 -10.95 -2.61 2.37
CA LEU A 147 -10.61 -3.49 3.49
C LEU A 147 -9.98 -4.81 3.03
N LEU A 148 -10.59 -5.41 2.01
CA LEU A 148 -10.21 -6.74 1.55
C LEU A 148 -8.94 -6.71 0.71
N ILE A 149 -8.73 -5.68 -0.11
CA ILE A 149 -7.47 -5.51 -0.84
C ILE A 149 -6.32 -5.29 0.15
N TYR A 150 -6.52 -4.46 1.18
CA TYR A 150 -5.52 -4.28 2.22
C TYR A 150 -5.21 -5.61 2.92
N ALA A 151 -6.23 -6.35 3.33
CA ALA A 151 -6.06 -7.67 3.94
C ALA A 151 -5.29 -8.64 3.04
N VAL A 152 -5.54 -8.62 1.73
CA VAL A 152 -4.81 -9.48 0.77
C VAL A 152 -3.34 -9.05 0.62
N ALA A 153 -3.03 -7.76 0.74
CA ALA A 153 -1.67 -7.23 0.60
C ALA A 153 -0.75 -7.52 1.80
N VAL A 154 -1.29 -7.75 3.00
CA VAL A 154 -0.54 -8.02 4.24
C VAL A 154 0.66 -8.97 4.09
N PRO A 155 0.55 -10.19 3.53
CA PRO A 155 1.70 -11.09 3.41
C PRO A 155 2.82 -10.52 2.53
N TYR A 156 2.50 -9.66 1.55
CA TYR A 156 3.52 -9.04 0.72
C TYR A 156 4.28 -7.97 1.52
N TYR A 157 3.58 -7.17 2.31
CA TYR A 157 4.19 -6.15 3.17
C TYR A 157 4.94 -6.69 4.37
N LEU A 158 4.68 -7.93 4.79
CA LEU A 158 5.41 -8.55 5.90
C LEU A 158 6.58 -9.43 5.44
N PHE A 159 6.52 -10.01 4.24
CA PHE A 159 7.45 -11.07 3.84
C PHE A 159 8.07 -10.87 2.45
N PHE A 160 7.60 -9.88 1.70
CA PHE A 160 8.09 -9.52 0.37
C PHE A 160 8.34 -8.01 0.30
N ASN A 161 9.07 -7.50 1.29
CA ASN A 161 9.44 -6.08 1.38
C ASN A 161 10.27 -5.68 0.16
N VAL A 162 9.94 -4.55 -0.43
CA VAL A 162 10.64 -3.95 -1.56
C VAL A 162 10.69 -2.46 -1.34
N GLU A 163 11.91 -1.96 -1.21
CA GLU A 163 12.22 -0.54 -1.06
C GLU A 163 11.67 0.27 -2.22
N VAL A 164 11.26 1.51 -1.93
CA VAL A 164 10.88 2.50 -2.94
C VAL A 164 12.04 2.76 -3.90
N THR A 165 11.75 3.10 -5.15
CA THR A 165 12.81 3.29 -6.16
C THR A 165 13.79 4.41 -5.79
N SER A 166 13.33 5.48 -5.12
CA SER A 166 14.18 6.60 -4.72
C SER A 166 15.12 6.31 -3.56
N SER A 167 14.91 5.23 -2.80
CA SER A 167 15.86 4.80 -1.75
C SER A 167 16.91 3.82 -2.30
N TRP A 168 16.68 3.23 -3.47
CA TRP A 168 17.53 2.17 -4.03
C TRP A 168 18.29 2.56 -5.31
N ILE A 169 17.69 3.35 -6.20
CA ILE A 169 18.30 3.69 -7.49
C ILE A 169 19.17 4.95 -7.33
N PRO A 170 20.50 4.86 -7.52
CA PRO A 170 21.40 6.01 -7.46
C PRO A 170 20.97 7.15 -8.39
N GLY A 171 21.05 8.39 -7.90
CA GLY A 171 20.67 9.60 -8.65
C GLY A 171 19.16 9.81 -8.85
N MET A 172 18.30 8.95 -8.30
CA MET A 172 16.85 9.15 -8.32
C MET A 172 16.39 10.08 -7.21
N LYS A 173 15.57 11.07 -7.54
CA LYS A 173 15.04 12.02 -6.55
C LYS A 173 13.82 11.44 -5.85
N ALA A 174 13.76 11.63 -4.54
CA ALA A 174 12.62 11.27 -3.71
C ALA A 174 11.57 12.40 -3.71
N LEU A 175 10.99 12.69 -4.90
CA LEU A 175 10.16 13.87 -5.17
C LEU A 175 8.92 14.00 -4.27
N LEU A 176 8.45 12.89 -3.68
CA LEU A 176 7.36 12.88 -2.71
C LEU A 176 7.85 13.10 -1.26
N TYR A 177 8.97 12.48 -0.90
CA TYR A 177 9.42 12.36 0.48
C TYR A 177 10.25 13.55 0.95
N HIS A 178 11.02 14.17 0.06
CA HIS A 178 11.87 15.32 0.39
C HIS A 178 11.23 16.63 -0.09
N ASP A 179 10.04 16.92 0.39
CA ASP A 179 9.36 18.18 0.15
C ASP A 179 8.81 18.65 1.50
N GLY A 180 9.59 19.43 2.26
CA GLY A 180 9.47 19.61 3.72
C GLY A 180 8.06 19.66 4.34
N TRP A 181 7.04 20.17 3.62
CA TRP A 181 5.64 20.09 4.07
C TRP A 181 5.12 18.65 4.21
N TYR A 182 5.51 17.75 3.31
CA TYR A 182 5.13 16.34 3.25
C TYR A 182 6.11 15.40 3.98
N THR A 183 7.38 15.78 4.13
CA THR A 183 8.43 14.93 4.73
C THR A 183 8.03 14.35 6.09
N GLY A 184 7.64 15.20 7.05
CA GLY A 184 7.22 14.73 8.37
C GLY A 184 5.96 13.87 8.35
N PHE A 185 5.06 14.08 7.37
CA PHE A 185 3.87 13.26 7.21
C PHE A 185 4.21 11.85 6.70
N TYR A 186 5.07 11.72 5.69
CA TYR A 186 5.43 10.43 5.12
C TYR A 186 6.36 9.64 6.03
N ALA A 187 7.41 10.25 6.56
CA ALA A 187 8.36 9.56 7.43
C ALA A 187 7.73 9.01 8.74
N SER A 188 6.54 9.47 9.12
CA SER A 188 5.79 8.95 10.28
C SER A 188 4.63 8.00 9.94
N ARG A 189 4.42 7.69 8.65
CA ARG A 189 3.25 6.93 8.16
C ARG A 189 3.57 5.87 7.11
N ASP A 190 4.69 6.02 6.43
CA ASP A 190 5.15 5.18 5.35
C ASP A 190 6.53 4.60 5.73
N PRO A 191 6.66 3.28 5.84
CA PRO A 191 7.93 2.62 6.13
C PRO A 191 8.89 2.56 4.93
N LEU A 192 8.49 3.07 3.74
CA LEU A 192 9.30 3.18 2.52
C LEU A 192 9.77 1.86 1.89
N ASP A 193 9.25 0.73 2.37
CA ASP A 193 9.65 -0.62 1.96
C ASP A 193 8.45 -1.48 1.49
N ASN A 194 7.29 -0.86 1.33
CA ASN A 194 6.03 -1.48 0.93
C ASN A 194 5.65 -1.15 -0.52
N ALA A 195 6.64 -1.04 -1.42
CA ALA A 195 6.40 -0.71 -2.82
C ALA A 195 5.60 -1.82 -3.53
N VAL A 196 6.03 -3.08 -3.40
CA VAL A 196 5.34 -4.21 -4.01
C VAL A 196 4.27 -4.76 -3.07
N PRO A 197 3.00 -4.90 -3.49
CA PRO A 197 2.35 -4.32 -4.67
C PRO A 197 1.72 -2.95 -4.37
N SER A 198 1.48 -2.14 -5.41
CA SER A 198 0.92 -0.80 -5.21
C SER A 198 -0.57 -0.81 -4.89
N LEU A 199 -0.96 -0.35 -3.68
CA LEU A 199 -2.38 -0.12 -3.33
C LEU A 199 -3.02 1.04 -4.10
N HIS A 200 -2.21 2.00 -4.54
CA HIS A 200 -2.64 3.12 -5.39
C HIS A 200 -3.14 2.62 -6.76
N ILE A 201 -2.72 1.42 -7.17
CA ILE A 201 -3.25 0.71 -8.34
C ILE A 201 -4.33 -0.30 -7.94
N ALA A 202 -4.08 -1.11 -6.91
CA ALA A 202 -4.95 -2.21 -6.53
C ALA A 202 -6.39 -1.74 -6.21
N ILE A 203 -6.55 -0.67 -5.45
CA ILE A 203 -7.86 -0.22 -4.98
C ILE A 203 -8.69 0.39 -6.11
N PRO A 204 -8.20 1.38 -6.89
CA PRO A 204 -8.94 1.90 -8.04
C PRO A 204 -9.23 0.82 -9.08
N PHE A 205 -8.27 -0.06 -9.36
CA PHE A 205 -8.49 -1.20 -10.26
C PHE A 205 -9.57 -2.15 -9.73
N GLY A 206 -9.57 -2.46 -8.43
CA GLY A 206 -10.62 -3.26 -7.79
C GLY A 206 -12.00 -2.60 -7.94
N MET A 207 -12.11 -1.28 -7.81
CA MET A 207 -13.36 -0.55 -8.07
C MET A 207 -13.79 -0.66 -9.54
N LEU A 208 -12.85 -0.52 -10.49
CA LEU A 208 -13.13 -0.68 -11.92
C LEU A 208 -13.61 -2.09 -12.24
N LEU A 209 -12.97 -3.12 -11.67
CA LEU A 209 -13.37 -4.50 -11.86
C LEU A 209 -14.76 -4.77 -11.24
N LEU A 210 -15.05 -4.25 -10.06
CA LEU A 210 -16.36 -4.36 -9.44
C LEU A 210 -17.46 -3.69 -10.26
N ASN A 211 -17.18 -2.50 -10.80
CA ASN A 211 -18.07 -1.82 -11.72
C ASN A 211 -18.33 -2.69 -12.97
N TRP A 212 -17.26 -3.22 -13.56
CA TRP A 212 -17.32 -4.13 -14.72
C TRP A 212 -18.17 -5.36 -14.45
N LEU A 213 -17.89 -6.07 -13.36
CA LEU A 213 -18.66 -7.23 -12.91
C LEU A 213 -20.14 -6.87 -12.70
N HIS A 214 -20.43 -5.69 -12.16
CA HIS A 214 -21.78 -5.25 -11.86
C HIS A 214 -22.63 -4.97 -13.10
N PHE A 215 -22.15 -4.14 -14.05
CA PHE A 215 -22.94 -3.87 -15.26
C PHE A 215 -22.98 -5.06 -16.21
N HIS A 216 -21.92 -5.89 -16.23
CA HIS A 216 -21.89 -7.09 -17.08
C HIS A 216 -22.87 -8.16 -16.57
N ALA A 217 -23.02 -8.32 -15.26
CA ALA A 217 -24.06 -9.19 -14.69
C ALA A 217 -25.48 -8.73 -15.05
N LYS A 218 -25.68 -7.42 -15.29
CA LYS A 218 -26.95 -6.84 -15.76
C LYS A 218 -27.12 -6.90 -17.29
N GLY A 219 -26.19 -7.51 -18.03
CA GLY A 219 -26.22 -7.58 -19.49
C GLY A 219 -26.08 -6.22 -20.20
N GLN A 220 -25.56 -5.21 -19.49
CA GLN A 220 -25.42 -3.85 -20.02
C GLN A 220 -24.02 -3.65 -20.61
N ARG A 221 -23.91 -2.81 -21.64
CA ARG A 221 -22.60 -2.35 -22.12
C ARG A 221 -22.11 -1.22 -21.22
N VAL A 222 -20.79 -1.13 -21.06
CA VAL A 222 -20.17 -0.11 -20.20
C VAL A 222 -20.54 1.33 -20.59
N ARG A 223 -20.67 1.62 -21.89
CA ARG A 223 -21.03 2.94 -22.41
C ARG A 223 -22.50 3.32 -22.17
N ASP A 224 -23.36 2.31 -22.07
CA ASP A 224 -24.79 2.49 -21.82
C ASP A 224 -25.08 2.50 -20.30
N TRP A 225 -24.09 2.18 -19.48
CA TRP A 225 -24.22 2.18 -18.04
C TRP A 225 -24.37 3.61 -17.51
N LYS A 226 -25.38 3.83 -16.66
CA LYS A 226 -25.70 5.15 -16.13
C LYS A 226 -24.55 5.83 -15.37
N HIS A 227 -23.59 5.08 -14.83
CA HIS A 227 -22.44 5.63 -14.12
C HIS A 227 -21.17 5.70 -15.00
N TRP A 228 -21.30 5.56 -16.33
CA TRP A 228 -20.17 5.64 -17.27
C TRP A 228 -19.24 6.85 -17.06
N PRO A 229 -19.72 8.09 -16.88
CA PRO A 229 -18.82 9.23 -16.65
C PRO A 229 -17.99 9.08 -15.38
N TYR A 230 -18.59 8.54 -14.31
CA TYR A 230 -17.90 8.28 -13.05
C TYR A 230 -16.90 7.13 -13.18
N HIS A 231 -17.26 6.08 -13.94
CA HIS A 231 -16.34 5.00 -14.28
C HIS A 231 -15.11 5.52 -15.02
N LEU A 232 -15.29 6.38 -16.02
CA LEU A 232 -14.20 7.00 -16.78
C LEU A 232 -13.32 7.90 -15.89
N PHE A 233 -13.91 8.59 -14.91
CA PHE A 233 -13.17 9.34 -13.91
C PHE A 233 -12.23 8.44 -13.08
N ILE A 234 -12.70 7.27 -12.65
CA ILE A 234 -11.84 6.28 -11.97
C ILE A 234 -10.74 5.77 -12.92
N VAL A 235 -11.07 5.46 -14.19
CA VAL A 235 -10.09 5.00 -15.19
C VAL A 235 -8.98 6.05 -15.37
N ALA A 236 -9.34 7.31 -15.63
CA ALA A 236 -8.39 8.39 -15.84
C ALA A 236 -7.45 8.57 -14.63
N ASN A 237 -8.00 8.53 -13.42
CA ASN A 237 -7.18 8.59 -12.21
C ASN A 237 -6.30 7.37 -12.01
N THR A 238 -6.77 6.17 -12.36
CA THR A 238 -5.97 4.93 -12.25
C THR A 238 -4.76 4.97 -13.20
N VAL A 239 -4.97 5.43 -14.44
CA VAL A 239 -3.86 5.65 -15.40
C VAL A 239 -2.91 6.73 -14.89
N LEU A 240 -3.45 7.82 -14.34
CA LEU A 240 -2.62 8.89 -13.79
C LEU A 240 -1.82 8.41 -12.58
N PHE A 241 -2.39 7.59 -11.68
CA PHE A 241 -1.65 6.97 -10.58
C PHE A 241 -0.50 6.11 -11.08
N ALA A 242 -0.72 5.29 -12.12
CA ALA A 242 0.33 4.44 -12.70
C ALA A 242 1.53 5.26 -13.19
N PHE A 243 1.30 6.42 -13.78
CA PHE A 243 2.38 7.34 -14.14
C PHE A 243 2.99 8.03 -12.92
N THR A 244 2.14 8.53 -12.02
CA THR A 244 2.52 9.31 -10.84
C THR A 244 3.47 8.55 -9.93
N ILE A 245 3.17 7.28 -9.63
CA ILE A 245 3.98 6.50 -8.71
C ILE A 245 5.39 6.22 -9.23
N LEU A 246 5.54 6.07 -10.56
CA LEU A 246 6.85 5.90 -11.20
C LEU A 246 7.59 7.23 -11.23
N TYR A 247 6.92 8.30 -11.68
CA TYR A 247 7.51 9.63 -11.76
C TYR A 247 8.03 10.12 -10.40
N LEU A 248 7.26 9.94 -9.32
CA LEU A 248 7.63 10.40 -7.98
C LEU A 248 8.73 9.58 -7.31
N GLY A 249 9.12 8.46 -7.92
CA GLY A 249 10.18 7.59 -7.42
C GLY A 249 9.79 6.73 -6.23
N ILE A 250 8.52 6.34 -6.14
CA ILE A 250 7.98 5.63 -4.98
C ILE A 250 7.54 4.19 -5.29
N HIS A 251 7.61 3.75 -6.54
CA HIS A 251 7.18 2.41 -6.96
C HIS A 251 7.96 1.93 -8.18
N TRP A 252 8.06 0.61 -8.29
CA TRP A 252 8.59 -0.11 -9.45
C TRP A 252 7.48 -0.34 -10.49
N PHE A 253 7.86 -0.62 -11.73
CA PHE A 253 6.90 -0.90 -12.80
C PHE A 253 6.08 -2.17 -12.52
N ILE A 254 6.68 -3.21 -11.94
CA ILE A 254 6.05 -4.48 -11.55
C ILE A 254 4.96 -4.30 -10.50
N ASP A 255 5.01 -3.20 -9.74
CA ASP A 255 4.02 -2.88 -8.70
C ASP A 255 2.64 -2.64 -9.31
N ILE A 256 2.58 -2.21 -10.57
CA ILE A 256 1.34 -1.97 -11.32
C ILE A 256 0.61 -3.29 -11.61
N PRO A 257 1.16 -4.26 -12.37
CA PRO A 257 0.47 -5.52 -12.63
C PRO A 257 0.24 -6.35 -11.36
N LEU A 258 1.16 -6.34 -10.38
CA LEU A 258 0.95 -7.01 -9.09
C LEU A 258 -0.16 -6.33 -8.28
N GLY A 259 -0.21 -5.00 -8.26
CA GLY A 259 -1.31 -4.22 -7.69
C GLY A 259 -2.66 -4.57 -8.34
N MET A 260 -2.71 -4.64 -9.67
CA MET A 260 -3.91 -5.09 -10.39
C MET A 260 -4.32 -6.52 -10.00
N ALA A 261 -3.37 -7.43 -9.81
CA ALA A 261 -3.64 -8.80 -9.39
C ALA A 261 -4.25 -8.86 -7.98
N ILE A 262 -3.68 -8.14 -7.00
CA ILE A 262 -4.24 -8.04 -5.65
C ILE A 262 -5.63 -7.38 -5.67
N GLY A 263 -5.79 -6.32 -6.45
CA GLY A 263 -7.08 -5.68 -6.69
C GLY A 263 -8.12 -6.64 -7.26
N ALA A 264 -7.71 -7.50 -8.20
CA ALA A 264 -8.58 -8.52 -8.77
C ALA A 264 -9.01 -9.56 -7.74
N ILE A 265 -8.08 -10.06 -6.91
CA ILE A 265 -8.38 -11.04 -5.86
C ILE A 265 -9.38 -10.45 -4.86
N GLY A 266 -9.13 -9.23 -4.37
CA GLY A 266 -10.04 -8.55 -3.44
C GLY A 266 -11.44 -8.33 -4.03
N ALA A 267 -11.51 -7.82 -5.26
CA ALA A 267 -12.77 -7.59 -5.98
C ALA A 267 -13.54 -8.89 -6.26
N LEU A 268 -12.87 -9.97 -6.68
CA LEU A 268 -13.51 -11.26 -6.92
C LEU A 268 -13.98 -11.88 -5.60
N PHE A 269 -13.19 -11.78 -4.53
CA PHE A 269 -13.57 -12.29 -3.22
C PHE A 269 -14.89 -11.66 -2.75
N ILE A 270 -14.98 -10.32 -2.74
CA ILE A 270 -16.21 -9.64 -2.34
C ILE A 270 -17.35 -9.90 -3.32
N HIS A 271 -17.08 -9.94 -4.63
CA HIS A 271 -18.10 -10.20 -5.63
C HIS A 271 -18.82 -11.54 -5.40
N HIS A 272 -18.09 -12.58 -5.01
CA HIS A 272 -18.64 -13.91 -4.75
C HIS A 272 -19.28 -14.08 -3.37
N ILE A 273 -18.82 -13.32 -2.36
CA ILE A 273 -19.33 -13.43 -0.98
C ILE A 273 -20.50 -12.49 -0.72
N HIS A 274 -20.51 -11.31 -1.34
CA HIS A 274 -21.52 -10.28 -1.13
C HIS A 274 -22.98 -10.79 -1.24
N PRO A 275 -23.37 -11.61 -2.25
CA PRO A 275 -24.74 -12.12 -2.33
C PRO A 275 -25.17 -12.97 -1.13
N ARG A 276 -24.22 -13.61 -0.43
CA ARG A 276 -24.49 -14.35 0.82
C ARG A 276 -24.62 -13.44 2.02
N LEU A 277 -23.76 -12.42 2.13
CA LEU A 277 -23.81 -11.44 3.22
C LEU A 277 -25.16 -10.71 3.26
N ARG A 278 -25.77 -10.51 2.10
CA ARG A 278 -27.06 -9.83 1.97
C ARG A 278 -28.29 -10.73 2.08
N ASN A 279 -28.11 -12.04 2.18
CA ASN A 279 -29.19 -13.04 2.16
C ASN A 279 -30.08 -13.02 0.91
N ASP A 280 -29.59 -12.48 -0.22
CA ASP A 280 -30.38 -12.37 -1.47
C ASP A 280 -30.82 -13.75 -2.01
N HIS A 281 -30.12 -14.82 -1.60
CA HIS A 281 -30.35 -16.20 -2.02
C HIS A 281 -30.67 -17.14 -0.83
N GLY A 282 -31.23 -16.59 0.25
CA GLY A 282 -31.53 -17.28 1.51
C GLY A 282 -30.54 -16.96 2.64
N LYS A 283 -30.72 -17.58 3.82
CA LYS A 283 -29.84 -17.37 4.99
C LYS A 283 -28.37 -17.59 4.62
N MET A 284 -27.46 -16.83 5.23
CA MET A 284 -26.00 -16.87 4.99
C MET A 284 -25.40 -18.28 4.86
N PHE A 285 -25.85 -19.23 5.68
CA PHE A 285 -25.36 -20.62 5.70
C PHE A 285 -26.24 -21.62 4.94
N ARG A 286 -27.19 -21.15 4.13
CA ARG A 286 -28.04 -22.03 3.31
C ARG A 286 -27.18 -22.80 2.29
N GLY A 287 -27.39 -24.11 2.19
CA GLY A 287 -26.61 -24.98 1.31
C GLY A 287 -25.18 -25.26 1.77
N VAL A 288 -24.84 -24.90 3.02
CA VAL A 288 -23.59 -25.32 3.68
C VAL A 288 -23.82 -26.68 4.33
N THR A 289 -23.19 -27.72 3.78
CA THR A 289 -23.23 -29.09 4.32
C THR A 289 -21.88 -29.46 4.92
N ARG A 290 -21.83 -30.44 5.83
CA ARG A 290 -20.56 -30.93 6.43
C ARG A 290 -19.55 -31.36 5.35
N LYS A 291 -20.02 -32.05 4.30
CA LYS A 291 -19.20 -32.46 3.15
C LYS A 291 -18.64 -31.25 2.39
N LYS A 292 -19.43 -30.19 2.22
CA LYS A 292 -19.00 -28.96 1.56
C LYS A 292 -17.98 -28.20 2.39
N VAL A 293 -18.23 -28.05 3.70
CA VAL A 293 -17.27 -27.43 4.63
C VAL A 293 -15.95 -28.18 4.60
N PHE A 294 -15.98 -29.52 4.71
CA PHE A 294 -14.76 -30.33 4.66
C PHE A 294 -13.99 -30.16 3.35
N ARG A 295 -14.69 -30.15 2.20
CA ARG A 295 -14.07 -29.93 0.88
C ARG A 295 -13.41 -28.55 0.77
N HIS A 296 -14.09 -27.51 1.27
CA HIS A 296 -13.56 -26.16 1.32
C HIS A 296 -12.32 -26.08 2.20
N VAL A 297 -12.41 -26.56 3.45
CA VAL A 297 -11.29 -26.57 4.40
C VAL A 297 -10.09 -27.34 3.84
N LEU A 298 -10.33 -28.49 3.20
CA LEU A 298 -9.25 -29.29 2.61
C LEU A 298 -8.56 -28.57 1.44
N ILE A 299 -9.31 -28.13 0.44
CA ILE A 299 -8.72 -27.53 -0.77
C ILE A 299 -8.13 -26.17 -0.46
N GLU A 300 -8.87 -25.30 0.23
CA GLU A 300 -8.38 -23.95 0.58
C GLU A 300 -7.24 -24.02 1.60
N GLY A 301 -7.28 -25.00 2.51
CA GLY A 301 -6.20 -25.30 3.44
C GLY A 301 -4.93 -25.76 2.72
N ILE A 302 -5.03 -26.67 1.74
CA ILE A 302 -3.86 -27.11 0.95
C ILE A 302 -3.24 -25.92 0.20
N VAL A 303 -4.04 -25.12 -0.49
CA VAL A 303 -3.52 -23.94 -1.22
C VAL A 303 -2.89 -22.94 -0.24
N ALA A 304 -3.53 -22.67 0.90
CA ALA A 304 -2.98 -21.77 1.91
C ALA A 304 -1.68 -22.30 2.53
N LEU A 305 -1.56 -23.62 2.75
CA LEU A 305 -0.33 -24.24 3.23
C LEU A 305 0.80 -24.17 2.20
N ILE A 306 0.49 -24.30 0.90
CA ILE A 306 1.48 -24.10 -0.16
C ILE A 306 1.99 -22.66 -0.15
N LEU A 307 1.09 -21.67 -0.09
CA LEU A 307 1.47 -20.25 -0.01
C LEU A 307 2.29 -19.96 1.25
N LEU A 308 1.89 -20.51 2.41
CA LEU A 308 2.65 -20.37 3.65
C LEU A 308 4.03 -21.02 3.55
N SER A 309 4.14 -22.19 2.93
CA SER A 309 5.42 -22.86 2.73
C SER A 309 6.35 -22.05 1.82
N LEU A 310 5.81 -21.37 0.80
CA LEU A 310 6.58 -20.45 -0.04
C LEU A 310 7.08 -19.26 0.78
N ILE A 311 6.24 -18.65 1.63
CA ILE A 311 6.64 -17.57 2.54
C ILE A 311 7.77 -18.01 3.48
N LEU A 312 7.63 -19.16 4.14
CA LEU A 312 8.68 -19.68 5.02
C LEU A 312 9.97 -20.00 4.27
N GLY A 313 9.86 -20.50 3.03
CA GLY A 313 11.01 -20.71 2.14
C GLY A 313 11.71 -19.40 1.78
N MET A 314 10.96 -18.34 1.45
CA MET A 314 11.48 -17.00 1.17
C MET A 314 12.24 -16.43 2.37
N ILE A 315 11.66 -16.51 3.58
CA ILE A 315 12.31 -16.07 4.82
C ILE A 315 13.62 -16.84 5.03
N ASN A 316 13.62 -18.16 4.82
CA ASN A 316 14.83 -18.96 4.99
C ASN A 316 15.95 -18.58 4.01
N VAL A 317 15.61 -18.21 2.77
CA VAL A 317 16.58 -17.70 1.78
C VAL A 317 17.16 -16.35 2.24
N GLN A 318 16.30 -15.46 2.75
CA GLN A 318 16.70 -14.13 3.22
C GLN A 318 17.59 -14.18 4.48
N LYS A 319 17.30 -15.09 5.41
CA LYS A 319 18.18 -15.36 6.56
C LYS A 319 19.54 -15.90 6.14
N ALA A 320 19.57 -16.82 5.16
CA ALA A 320 20.82 -17.42 4.70
C ALA A 320 21.75 -16.46 3.95
N SER A 321 21.24 -15.32 3.50
CA SER A 321 21.97 -14.30 2.72
C SER A 321 22.19 -12.99 3.50
N ILE A 322 21.97 -12.98 4.82
CA ILE A 322 22.05 -11.77 5.65
C ILE A 322 23.42 -11.08 5.59
N ASP A 323 24.51 -11.85 5.48
CA ASP A 323 25.86 -11.30 5.46
C ASP A 323 26.16 -10.51 4.17
N GLU A 324 25.59 -10.94 3.06
CA GLU A 324 25.76 -10.36 1.72
C GLU A 324 24.69 -9.31 1.36
N ARG A 325 23.72 -9.09 2.26
CA ARG A 325 22.56 -8.23 2.03
C ARG A 325 22.98 -6.77 1.84
N VAL A 326 22.57 -6.16 0.75
CA VAL A 326 22.70 -4.71 0.51
C VAL A 326 21.36 -4.08 0.83
N SER A 327 21.31 -3.13 1.77
CA SER A 327 20.09 -2.41 2.15
C SER A 327 19.89 -1.16 1.29
N PHE A 328 20.98 -0.43 1.01
CA PHE A 328 20.95 0.83 0.25
C PHE A 328 22.10 0.93 -0.74
N GLN A 329 21.87 1.70 -1.81
CA GLN A 329 22.86 2.05 -2.81
C GLN A 329 22.90 3.57 -2.98
N LEU A 330 24.08 4.17 -2.85
CA LEU A 330 24.25 5.62 -2.96
C LEU A 330 25.24 5.95 -4.09
N GLY A 331 24.78 6.71 -5.07
CA GLY A 331 25.63 7.32 -6.06
C GLY A 331 26.47 8.47 -5.48
N PRO A 332 27.35 9.07 -6.29
CA PRO A 332 28.27 10.11 -5.84
C PRO A 332 27.52 11.35 -5.38
N GLY A 333 27.71 11.76 -4.12
CA GLY A 333 27.00 12.88 -3.51
C GLY A 333 25.56 12.58 -3.07
N ASP A 334 25.06 11.35 -3.30
CA ASP A 334 23.71 10.99 -2.90
C ASP A 334 23.57 10.90 -1.37
N SER A 335 22.36 11.17 -0.89
CA SER A 335 21.95 10.95 0.48
C SER A 335 20.59 10.26 0.52
N THR A 336 20.45 9.30 1.42
CA THR A 336 19.19 8.61 1.71
C THR A 336 19.07 8.35 3.21
N PHE A 337 17.94 7.85 3.68
CA PHE A 337 17.75 7.58 5.11
C PHE A 337 16.97 6.30 5.38
N GLU A 338 17.25 5.71 6.54
CA GLU A 338 16.45 4.67 7.17
C GLU A 338 15.60 5.28 8.28
N ILE A 339 14.33 4.88 8.37
CA ILE A 339 13.40 5.36 9.39
C ILE A 339 13.40 4.41 10.59
N ILE A 340 13.65 4.94 11.78
CA ILE A 340 13.49 4.18 13.03
C ILE A 340 12.16 4.55 13.69
N GLN A 341 11.32 3.54 13.89
CA GLN A 341 10.01 3.70 14.51
C GLN A 341 10.12 4.11 15.99
N PRO A 342 9.08 4.77 16.55
CA PRO A 342 9.06 5.14 17.96
C PRO A 342 9.18 3.89 18.84
N LEU A 343 10.17 3.91 19.74
CA LEU A 343 10.41 2.83 20.68
C LEU A 343 9.46 2.92 21.88
N ASP A 344 9.01 1.76 22.35
CA ASP A 344 8.27 1.65 23.61
C ASP A 344 9.17 2.01 24.80
N HIS A 345 8.56 2.32 25.95
CA HIS A 345 9.32 2.64 27.17
C HIS A 345 10.16 1.43 27.60
N ASN A 346 11.48 1.63 27.73
CA ASN A 346 12.47 0.59 28.05
C ASN A 346 12.64 -0.50 26.98
N GLN A 347 12.23 -0.24 25.73
CA GLN A 347 12.61 -1.09 24.60
C GLN A 347 14.05 -0.74 24.18
N GLY A 348 14.92 -1.75 24.15
CA GLY A 348 16.25 -1.58 23.58
C GLY A 348 16.19 -1.60 22.05
N PHE A 349 16.99 -0.77 21.40
CA PHE A 349 17.15 -0.77 19.95
C PHE A 349 18.63 -0.67 19.60
N SER A 350 19.07 -1.46 18.63
CA SER A 350 20.38 -1.34 18.03
C SER A 350 20.31 -1.41 16.51
N SER A 351 21.05 -0.55 15.83
CA SER A 351 21.25 -0.58 14.38
C SER A 351 22.71 -0.80 14.07
N GLU A 352 23.03 -1.86 13.33
CA GLU A 352 24.39 -2.11 12.84
C GLU A 352 24.48 -1.71 11.37
N ILE A 353 25.37 -0.75 11.08
CA ILE A 353 25.55 -0.16 9.75
C ILE A 353 26.92 -0.53 9.24
N PHE A 354 26.97 -1.21 8.10
CA PHE A 354 28.19 -1.65 7.44
C PHE A 354 28.41 -0.89 6.15
N ASN A 355 29.63 -0.40 5.98
CA ASN A 355 30.11 0.06 4.69
C ASN A 355 30.64 -1.15 3.90
N LEU A 356 29.89 -1.59 2.89
CA LEU A 356 30.26 -2.74 2.06
C LEU A 356 31.23 -2.38 0.92
N ASP A 357 31.60 -1.11 0.79
CA ASP A 357 32.56 -0.65 -0.22
C ASP A 357 34.01 -0.95 0.23
N GLU A 358 34.92 -1.12 -0.73
CA GLU A 358 36.34 -1.43 -0.48
C GLU A 358 37.25 -0.20 -0.53
N GLY A 359 36.78 0.94 -1.04
CA GLY A 359 37.59 2.13 -1.29
C GLY A 359 36.98 3.46 -0.86
N ARG A 360 35.69 3.51 -0.55
CA ARG A 360 34.95 4.74 -0.25
C ARG A 360 34.49 4.80 1.21
N ASN A 361 34.61 5.98 1.80
CA ASN A 361 34.05 6.26 3.12
C ASN A 361 32.55 6.51 3.01
N LEU A 362 31.79 5.99 3.98
CA LEU A 362 30.39 6.32 4.20
C LEU A 362 30.29 7.35 5.33
N GLU A 363 29.43 8.35 5.18
CA GLU A 363 29.09 9.27 6.28
C GLU A 363 27.66 9.02 6.75
N ILE A 364 27.44 9.07 8.06
CA ILE A 364 26.11 8.89 8.65
C ILE A 364 25.79 9.97 9.68
N ILE A 365 24.50 10.25 9.82
CA ILE A 365 23.92 11.12 10.84
C ILE A 365 22.71 10.43 11.46
N VAL A 366 22.58 10.52 12.78
CA VAL A 366 21.35 10.13 13.49
C VAL A 366 20.67 11.40 13.98
N ILE A 367 19.43 11.60 13.58
CA ILE A 367 18.67 12.81 13.92
C ILE A 367 17.20 12.48 14.16
N GLN A 368 16.55 13.24 15.06
CA GLN A 368 15.09 13.17 15.19
C GLN A 368 14.42 13.74 13.94
N LEU A 369 13.29 13.14 13.54
CA LEU A 369 12.58 13.49 12.31
C LEU A 369 12.32 15.01 12.18
N GLU A 370 11.88 15.68 13.26
CA GLU A 370 11.59 17.12 13.23
C GLU A 370 12.81 17.99 12.88
N GLY A 371 14.02 17.57 13.29
CA GLY A 371 15.26 18.27 12.98
C GLY A 371 15.69 18.14 11.52
N SER A 372 15.23 17.11 10.81
CA SER A 372 15.61 16.84 9.43
C SER A 372 14.80 17.63 8.39
N ILE A 373 13.57 18.04 8.73
CA ILE A 373 12.58 18.56 7.75
C ILE A 373 13.11 19.76 6.97
N SER A 374 13.85 20.66 7.62
CA SER A 374 14.35 21.88 6.96
C SER A 374 15.39 21.61 5.87
N ALA A 375 16.12 20.50 5.98
CA ALA A 375 17.15 20.07 5.04
C ALA A 375 16.60 19.23 3.87
N MET A 376 15.32 18.85 3.88
CA MET A 376 14.71 18.03 2.84
C MET A 376 13.80 18.86 1.93
N GLN A 377 14.25 19.15 0.72
CA GLN A 377 13.54 20.00 -0.23
C GLN A 377 13.75 19.54 -1.67
N SER A 378 12.70 19.68 -2.50
CA SER A 378 12.74 19.41 -3.93
C SER A 378 13.23 18.01 -4.33
N GLY A 379 12.98 16.99 -3.51
CA GLY A 379 13.39 15.63 -3.79
C GLY A 379 14.78 15.25 -3.27
N GLU A 380 15.50 16.18 -2.63
CA GLU A 380 16.90 16.01 -2.22
C GLU A 380 17.10 16.34 -0.73
N ILE A 381 18.19 15.82 -0.16
CA ILE A 381 18.64 16.10 1.20
C ILE A 381 19.85 17.03 1.10
N ASN A 382 19.75 18.24 1.68
CA ASN A 382 20.91 19.11 1.83
C ASN A 382 21.80 18.59 2.97
N TRP A 383 22.82 17.80 2.60
CA TRP A 383 23.74 17.19 3.55
C TRP A 383 24.45 18.20 4.45
N THR A 384 24.84 19.36 3.90
CA THR A 384 25.57 20.39 4.67
C THR A 384 24.69 20.95 5.79
N ASP A 385 23.46 21.37 5.46
CA ASP A 385 22.52 21.91 6.45
C ASP A 385 22.15 20.86 7.51
N LEU A 386 22.01 19.60 7.08
CA LEU A 386 21.68 18.49 7.98
C LEU A 386 22.84 18.16 8.92
N SER A 387 24.08 18.10 8.40
CA SER A 387 25.28 17.83 9.20
C SER A 387 25.55 18.93 10.22
N GLU A 388 25.32 20.20 9.87
CA GLU A 388 25.42 21.31 10.82
C GLU A 388 24.36 21.20 11.92
N SER A 389 23.12 20.83 11.55
CA SER A 389 22.01 20.67 12.48
C SER A 389 22.20 19.50 13.45
N ALA A 390 22.87 18.43 13.00
CA ALA A 390 23.16 17.25 13.82
C ALA A 390 24.43 17.37 14.68
N GLY A 391 25.25 18.41 14.48
CA GLY A 391 26.52 18.59 15.20
C GLY A 391 27.69 17.80 14.63
N GLY A 392 27.60 17.36 13.37
CA GLY A 392 28.63 16.60 12.64
C GLY A 392 28.14 15.23 12.17
N ALA A 393 28.88 14.65 11.22
CA ALA A 393 28.65 13.31 10.71
C ALA A 393 29.69 12.32 11.26
N THR A 394 29.30 11.05 11.40
CA THR A 394 30.20 9.95 11.72
C THR A 394 30.66 9.29 10.43
N THR A 395 31.97 9.17 10.24
CA THR A 395 32.54 8.51 9.06
C THR A 395 32.83 7.03 9.36
N ILE A 396 32.41 6.15 8.46
CA ILE A 396 32.65 4.71 8.48
C ILE A 396 33.62 4.39 7.34
N ALA A 397 34.78 3.83 7.66
CA ALA A 397 35.79 3.47 6.67
C ALA A 397 35.34 2.28 5.81
N PRO A 398 35.99 2.01 4.66
CA PRO A 398 35.63 0.90 3.79
C PRO A 398 35.76 -0.44 4.53
N GLY A 399 34.75 -1.30 4.44
CA GLY A 399 34.70 -2.59 5.14
C GLY A 399 34.45 -2.54 6.64
N ASP A 400 34.38 -1.35 7.25
CA ASP A 400 34.10 -1.18 8.67
C ASP A 400 32.58 -1.08 8.95
N SER A 401 32.21 -1.20 10.22
CA SER A 401 30.85 -1.02 10.72
C SER A 401 30.79 -0.14 11.95
N VAL A 402 29.59 0.38 12.23
CA VAL A 402 29.27 1.09 13.46
C VAL A 402 27.94 0.59 14.00
N THR A 403 27.84 0.50 15.32
CA THR A 403 26.61 0.16 16.03
C THR A 403 26.04 1.42 16.68
N ILE A 404 24.75 1.66 16.47
CA ILE A 404 24.00 2.77 17.03
C ILE A 404 22.97 2.20 17.99
N GLU A 405 22.99 2.68 19.22
CA GLU A 405 21.99 2.36 20.22
C GLU A 405 21.11 3.58 20.47
N LEU A 406 19.80 3.38 20.55
CA LEU A 406 18.84 4.44 20.86
C LEU A 406 18.05 4.07 22.11
N GLU A 407 17.98 5.02 23.05
CA GLU A 407 17.20 4.90 24.29
C GLU A 407 15.98 5.84 24.31
N ASP A 408 15.92 6.78 23.37
CA ASP A 408 14.86 7.78 23.27
C ASP A 408 13.53 7.11 22.86
N SER A 409 12.54 7.19 23.75
CA SER A 409 11.22 6.60 23.54
C SER A 409 10.25 7.56 22.86
N MET A 410 9.26 7.01 22.15
CA MET A 410 8.11 7.74 21.59
C MET A 410 8.44 8.81 20.53
N VAL A 411 9.63 8.80 19.95
CA VAL A 411 10.05 9.74 18.88
C VAL A 411 10.58 8.99 17.66
N TRP A 412 10.36 9.58 16.48
CA TRP A 412 10.89 9.06 15.21
C TRP A 412 12.32 9.54 15.01
N HIS A 413 13.21 8.62 14.64
CA HIS A 413 14.59 8.94 14.26
C HIS A 413 14.84 8.58 12.81
N LEU A 414 15.79 9.27 12.20
CA LEU A 414 16.33 8.97 10.89
C LEU A 414 17.83 8.66 11.02
N ILE A 415 18.25 7.57 10.40
CA ILE A 415 19.65 7.29 10.12
C ILE A 415 19.89 7.73 8.69
N VAL A 416 20.45 8.91 8.52
CA VAL A 416 20.75 9.48 7.20
C VAL A 416 22.15 9.06 6.79
N MET A 417 22.26 8.47 5.60
CA MET A 417 23.49 8.01 4.98
C MET A 417 23.87 8.95 3.83
N HIS A 418 25.17 9.18 3.65
CA HIS A 418 25.69 10.01 2.58
C HIS A 418 26.96 9.42 1.97
N ASN A 419 27.04 9.51 0.65
CA ASN A 419 28.25 9.25 -0.12
C ASN A 419 29.00 10.59 -0.34
N PRO A 420 30.10 10.88 0.39
CA PRO A 420 30.81 12.15 0.30
C PRO A 420 31.67 12.28 -0.98
N GLN A 421 31.79 11.22 -1.78
CA GLN A 421 32.55 11.27 -3.03
C GLN A 421 31.72 11.94 -4.12
N THR A 422 32.32 12.90 -4.84
CA THR A 422 31.63 13.69 -5.88
C THR A 422 32.23 13.53 -7.27
N ASN A 423 33.41 12.92 -7.40
CA ASN A 423 34.19 12.87 -8.64
C ASN A 423 34.45 11.45 -9.17
N ASP A 424 33.84 10.44 -8.55
CA ASP A 424 34.04 9.03 -8.88
C ASP A 424 32.67 8.43 -9.20
N ASP A 425 32.50 7.76 -10.34
CA ASP A 425 31.21 7.19 -10.80
C ASP A 425 30.78 5.93 -10.02
N GLY A 426 31.34 5.70 -8.84
CA GLY A 426 31.12 4.51 -8.03
C GLY A 426 29.85 4.56 -7.18
N ILE A 427 29.18 3.42 -7.09
CA ILE A 427 28.02 3.21 -6.22
C ILE A 427 28.51 2.65 -4.89
N LEU A 428 28.25 3.38 -3.80
CA LEU A 428 28.51 2.94 -2.43
C LEU A 428 27.36 2.06 -1.94
N LYS A 429 27.67 0.87 -1.42
CA LYS A 429 26.68 -0.09 -0.92
C LYS A 429 26.70 -0.12 0.61
N VAL A 430 25.52 -0.04 1.21
CA VAL A 430 25.36 -0.03 2.67
C VAL A 430 24.48 -1.19 3.09
N LYS A 431 24.85 -1.88 4.16
CA LYS A 431 23.99 -2.82 4.87
C LYS A 431 23.59 -2.24 6.21
N ILE A 432 22.30 -2.28 6.50
CA ILE A 432 21.73 -1.88 7.78
C ILE A 432 20.96 -3.06 8.36
N LEU A 433 21.27 -3.40 9.61
CA LEU A 433 20.56 -4.40 10.40
C LEU A 433 19.97 -3.72 11.63
N ASN A 434 18.65 -3.55 11.62
CA ASN A 434 17.90 -2.99 12.74
C ASN A 434 17.36 -4.12 13.64
N ASP A 435 17.72 -4.08 14.91
CA ASP A 435 17.22 -5.01 15.93
C ASP A 435 16.39 -4.23 16.96
N TYR A 436 15.08 -4.48 16.93
CA TYR A 436 14.09 -3.93 17.85
C TYR A 436 13.95 -4.74 19.15
N ASN A 437 14.75 -5.81 19.33
CA ASN A 437 14.74 -6.75 20.46
C ASN A 437 13.37 -7.40 20.72
N GLN A 438 12.65 -7.75 19.64
CA GLN A 438 11.30 -8.32 19.69
C GLN A 438 11.18 -9.53 18.75
N ASP A 439 10.61 -10.63 19.24
CA ASP A 439 10.24 -11.79 18.39
C ASP A 439 8.75 -11.76 18.06
N LEU A 440 8.42 -11.21 16.89
CA LEU A 440 7.03 -11.03 16.43
C LEU A 440 6.68 -11.89 15.20
N MET A 441 7.58 -12.78 14.77
CA MET A 441 7.42 -13.56 13.54
C MET A 441 6.13 -14.41 13.53
N VAL A 442 5.81 -15.06 14.66
CA VAL A 442 4.59 -15.88 14.79
C VAL A 442 3.33 -15.02 14.62
N PHE A 443 3.31 -13.80 15.17
CA PHE A 443 2.18 -12.89 15.06
C PHE A 443 2.02 -12.39 13.61
N ALA A 444 3.12 -12.09 12.93
CA ALA A 444 3.13 -11.74 11.51
C ALA A 444 2.53 -12.87 10.64
N ILE A 445 2.94 -14.12 10.88
CA ILE A 445 2.40 -15.30 10.18
C ILE A 445 0.90 -15.44 10.43
N LEU A 446 0.45 -15.31 11.69
CA LEU A 446 -0.97 -15.38 12.04
C LEU A 446 -1.80 -14.27 11.37
N LEU A 447 -1.25 -13.05 11.28
CA LEU A 447 -1.92 -11.92 10.63
C LEU A 447 -2.07 -12.14 9.11
N ALA A 448 -1.17 -12.89 8.49
CA ALA A 448 -1.23 -13.20 7.06
C ALA A 448 -2.22 -14.33 6.70
N LEU A 449 -2.59 -15.22 7.63
CA LEU A 449 -3.48 -16.36 7.36
C LEU A 449 -4.83 -15.99 6.70
N PRO A 450 -5.53 -14.91 7.12
CA PRO A 450 -6.75 -14.47 6.43
C PRO A 450 -6.52 -14.16 4.95
N SER A 451 -5.39 -13.51 4.60
CA SER A 451 -5.02 -13.23 3.21
C SER A 451 -4.87 -14.50 2.40
N LEU A 452 -4.10 -15.47 2.93
CA LEU A 452 -3.85 -16.74 2.27
C LEU A 452 -5.15 -17.50 2.05
N TRP A 453 -6.04 -17.51 3.04
CA TRP A 453 -7.36 -18.11 2.90
C TRP A 453 -8.23 -17.41 1.85
N MET A 454 -8.26 -16.07 1.82
CA MET A 454 -9.02 -15.31 0.82
C MET A 454 -8.54 -15.61 -0.60
N THR A 455 -7.22 -15.66 -0.80
CA THR A 455 -6.61 -16.00 -2.08
C THR A 455 -6.98 -17.43 -2.49
N SER A 456 -6.84 -18.39 -1.58
CA SER A 456 -7.24 -19.78 -1.77
C SER A 456 -8.72 -19.92 -2.12
N PHE A 457 -9.60 -19.17 -1.45
CA PHE A 457 -11.04 -19.15 -1.71
C PHE A 457 -11.34 -18.69 -3.15
N VAL A 458 -10.70 -17.61 -3.61
CA VAL A 458 -10.89 -17.10 -4.98
C VAL A 458 -10.44 -18.13 -6.01
N ILE A 459 -9.23 -18.70 -5.85
CA ILE A 459 -8.71 -19.73 -6.75
C ILE A 459 -9.67 -20.92 -6.81
N HIS A 460 -10.06 -21.46 -5.65
CA HIS A 460 -10.97 -22.59 -5.57
C HIS A 460 -12.36 -22.26 -6.16
N ARG A 461 -12.86 -21.04 -5.98
CA ARG A 461 -14.12 -20.58 -6.58
C ARG A 461 -14.04 -20.55 -8.11
N LEU A 462 -12.99 -19.99 -8.68
CA LEU A 462 -12.81 -19.92 -10.14
C LEU A 462 -12.68 -21.31 -10.77
N VAL A 463 -11.95 -22.22 -10.12
CA VAL A 463 -11.82 -23.62 -10.56
C VAL A 463 -13.20 -24.31 -10.60
N ARG A 464 -14.03 -24.11 -9.57
CA ARG A 464 -15.39 -24.69 -9.54
C ARG A 464 -16.31 -24.10 -10.60
N LEU A 465 -16.24 -22.80 -10.86
CA LEU A 465 -17.00 -22.16 -11.94
C LEU A 465 -16.63 -22.77 -13.29
N LYS A 466 -15.33 -22.88 -13.58
CA LYS A 466 -14.83 -23.51 -14.81
C LYS A 466 -15.26 -24.98 -14.93
N ALA A 467 -15.15 -25.77 -13.86
CA ALA A 467 -15.56 -27.18 -13.83
C ALA A 467 -17.07 -27.39 -14.08
N ASN A 468 -17.89 -26.36 -13.84
CA ASN A 468 -19.33 -26.38 -14.07
C ASN A 468 -19.76 -25.64 -15.34
N ASN A 469 -18.81 -25.25 -16.21
CA ASN A 469 -19.05 -24.46 -17.43
C ASN A 469 -19.82 -23.15 -17.16
N MET A 470 -19.57 -22.54 -16.00
CA MET A 470 -20.15 -21.26 -15.62
C MET A 470 -19.18 -20.13 -15.93
N SER A 471 -19.72 -18.93 -16.14
CA SER A 471 -18.89 -17.74 -16.32
C SER A 471 -18.09 -17.43 -15.05
N LEU A 472 -16.86 -16.95 -15.20
CA LEU A 472 -15.98 -16.58 -14.08
C LEU A 472 -16.52 -15.39 -13.26
N ILE A 473 -17.49 -14.66 -13.82
CA ILE A 473 -18.17 -13.54 -13.19
C ILE A 473 -19.43 -13.96 -12.43
N GLU A 474 -19.71 -15.27 -12.33
CA GLU A 474 -20.91 -15.75 -11.68
C GLU A 474 -20.85 -15.60 -10.15
N SER A 475 -21.57 -14.61 -9.65
CA SER A 475 -21.69 -14.30 -8.22
C SER A 475 -22.61 -15.25 -7.45
N GLN A 476 -23.49 -16.01 -8.13
CA GLN A 476 -24.50 -16.81 -7.46
C GLN A 476 -23.91 -17.85 -6.52
N PRO A 477 -24.42 -17.97 -5.27
CA PRO A 477 -24.00 -19.01 -4.37
C PRO A 477 -24.16 -20.39 -4.98
N SER A 478 -23.21 -21.29 -4.73
CA SER A 478 -23.19 -22.55 -5.48
C SER A 478 -24.32 -23.54 -5.16
N HIS A 479 -25.14 -23.28 -4.13
CA HIS A 479 -26.38 -24.02 -3.89
C HIS A 479 -27.53 -23.63 -4.82
N SER A 480 -27.41 -22.53 -5.56
CA SER A 480 -28.41 -22.09 -6.55
C SER A 480 -28.05 -22.46 -7.99
N TRP A 481 -26.98 -23.25 -8.21
CA TRP A 481 -26.56 -23.65 -9.53
C TRP A 481 -27.52 -24.72 -10.11
N ASN A 482 -28.07 -24.46 -11.29
CA ASN A 482 -29.08 -25.32 -11.95
C ASN A 482 -28.54 -26.67 -12.43
N ASN A 483 -27.22 -26.82 -12.55
CA ASN A 483 -26.58 -28.07 -12.93
C ASN A 483 -26.24 -28.83 -11.64
N GLY A 484 -27.01 -29.88 -11.31
CA GLY A 484 -27.00 -30.62 -10.03
C GLY A 484 -25.68 -31.24 -9.53
N LYS A 485 -24.50 -30.84 -10.05
CA LYS A 485 -23.18 -31.28 -9.60
C LYS A 485 -22.73 -30.72 -8.24
N GLU A 486 -23.41 -29.70 -7.71
CA GLU A 486 -23.15 -29.16 -6.36
C GLU A 486 -24.30 -29.38 -5.36
N ALA A 487 -25.39 -30.06 -5.77
CA ALA A 487 -26.45 -30.49 -4.87
C ALA A 487 -26.09 -31.77 -4.08
N GLU A 488 -24.94 -32.41 -4.34
CA GLU A 488 -24.44 -33.63 -3.68
C GLU A 488 -23.12 -33.51 -2.91
#